data_AF-V9TV57-F1
#
_entry.id   AF-V9TV57-F1
#
_cell.length_a   1.000
_cell.length_b   1.000
_cell.length_c   1.000
_cell.angle_alpha   90.00
_cell.angle_beta   90.00
_cell.angle_gamma   90.00
#
_symmetry.space_group_name_H-M   'P 1'
#
loop_
_entity.id
_entity.type
_entity.pdbx_description
1 polymer ?
#
loop_
_entity_poly.entity_id
_entity_poly.type
_entity_poly.pdbx_seq_one_letter_code
_entity_poly.pdbx_strand_id
1 'polypeptide(L)'
;MKKLMQQYIETRKELENSKVGATEKDISIINGMISDINYALEWMRTAKQPGKKRGIERRAAYEREKPCDPLLMQRYVRSTVMPVYEWDTAAKESVISEWDRMQLEDALSTLTDREKEIYVMSRGRGLTMEKISNYLGVKKTTIQNHLERADKKIGKRLNDSLFCMV
;
A
#
# COMPACT_ATOMS: atom_id res chain seq x y z
N MET A 1 -17.79 -21.99 -20.77
CA MET A 1 -16.64 -21.37 -21.47
C MET A 1 -16.81 -21.39 -22.99
N LYS A 2 -17.05 -22.54 -23.65
CA LYS A 2 -17.28 -22.62 -25.11
C LYS A 2 -18.41 -21.69 -25.61
N LYS A 3 -19.56 -21.67 -24.92
CA LYS A 3 -20.69 -20.77 -25.22
C LYS A 3 -20.30 -19.28 -25.18
N LEU A 4 -19.50 -18.89 -24.19
CA LEU A 4 -19.05 -17.50 -24.03
C LEU A 4 -18.08 -17.09 -25.15
N MET A 5 -17.15 -17.97 -25.52
CA MET A 5 -16.26 -17.73 -26.66
C MET A 5 -17.04 -17.55 -27.97
N GLN A 6 -18.12 -18.32 -28.15
CA GLN A 6 -18.96 -18.22 -29.34
C GLN A 6 -19.68 -16.87 -29.40
N GLN A 7 -20.23 -16.39 -28.28
CA GLN A 7 -20.80 -15.04 -28.17
C GLN A 7 -19.77 -13.93 -28.49
N TYR A 8 -18.53 -14.08 -28.03
CA TYR A 8 -17.46 -13.11 -28.33
C TYR A 8 -17.03 -13.13 -29.80
N ILE A 9 -17.11 -14.28 -30.46
CA ILE A 9 -16.84 -14.40 -31.90
C ILE A 9 -17.98 -13.78 -32.72
N GLU A 10 -19.23 -13.96 -32.30
CA GLU A 10 -20.41 -13.36 -32.94
C GLU A 10 -20.39 -11.83 -32.81
N THR A 11 -20.18 -11.30 -31.61
CA THR A 11 -20.05 -9.84 -31.37
C THR A 11 -18.88 -9.22 -32.14
N ARG A 12 -17.75 -9.93 -32.28
CA ARG A 12 -16.65 -9.48 -33.16
C ARG A 12 -17.11 -9.33 -34.61
N LYS A 13 -17.88 -10.28 -35.14
CA LYS A 13 -18.41 -10.21 -36.51
C LYS A 13 -19.40 -9.06 -36.69
N GLU A 14 -20.27 -8.83 -35.71
CA GLU A 14 -21.20 -7.70 -35.71
C GLU A 14 -20.46 -6.35 -35.73
N LEU A 15 -19.39 -6.21 -34.95
CA LEU A 15 -18.54 -5.02 -34.95
C LEU A 15 -17.80 -4.83 -36.28
N GLU A 16 -17.34 -5.91 -36.92
CA GLU A 16 -16.74 -5.84 -38.25
C GLU A 16 -17.74 -5.38 -39.31
N ASN A 17 -18.99 -5.88 -39.28
CA ASN A 17 -20.05 -5.44 -40.17
C ASN A 17 -20.43 -3.97 -39.93
N SER A 18 -20.40 -3.52 -38.67
CA SER A 18 -20.71 -2.14 -38.28
C SER A 18 -19.70 -1.10 -38.79
N LYS A 19 -18.55 -1.53 -39.33
CA LYS A 19 -17.59 -0.63 -40.00
C LYS A 19 -18.05 -0.17 -41.38
N VAL A 20 -18.92 -0.93 -42.04
CA VAL A 20 -19.37 -0.63 -43.40
C VAL A 20 -20.36 0.54 -43.33
N GLY A 21 -19.89 1.76 -43.65
CA GLY A 21 -20.69 2.98 -43.63
C GLY A 21 -20.48 3.88 -42.39
N ALA A 22 -19.54 3.52 -41.51
CA ALA A 22 -19.21 4.31 -40.32
C ALA A 22 -18.25 5.48 -40.62
N THR A 23 -18.33 6.54 -39.82
CA THR A 23 -17.41 7.69 -39.88
C THR A 23 -16.00 7.28 -39.43
N GLU A 24 -14.96 8.00 -39.85
CA GLU A 24 -13.57 7.69 -39.50
C GLU A 24 -13.30 7.65 -37.98
N LYS A 25 -13.98 8.51 -37.21
CA LYS A 25 -13.94 8.48 -35.74
C LYS A 25 -14.57 7.20 -35.16
N ASP A 26 -15.71 6.78 -35.70
CA ASP A 26 -16.42 5.58 -35.26
C ASP A 26 -15.61 4.32 -35.60
N ILE A 27 -14.94 4.30 -36.76
CA ILE A 27 -14.03 3.22 -37.15
C ILE A 27 -12.89 3.06 -36.13
N SER A 28 -12.32 4.16 -35.63
CA SER A 28 -11.28 4.12 -34.60
C SER A 28 -11.79 3.49 -33.30
N ILE A 29 -12.98 3.90 -32.85
CA ILE A 29 -13.63 3.36 -31.64
C ILE A 29 -13.93 1.86 -31.81
N ILE A 30 -14.50 1.48 -32.95
CA ILE A 30 -14.82 0.07 -33.27
C ILE A 30 -13.54 -0.78 -33.33
N ASN A 31 -12.43 -0.25 -33.84
CA ASN A 31 -11.14 -0.94 -33.81
C ASN A 31 -10.62 -1.17 -32.38
N GLY A 32 -10.84 -0.22 -31.47
CA GLY A 32 -10.58 -0.39 -30.04
C GLY A 32 -11.39 -1.55 -29.45
N MET A 33 -12.71 -1.53 -29.68
CA MET A 33 -13.62 -2.59 -29.21
C MET A 33 -13.24 -3.99 -29.76
N ILE A 34 -12.86 -4.08 -31.04
CA ILE A 34 -12.41 -5.34 -31.64
C ILE A 34 -11.10 -5.82 -30.99
N SER A 35 -10.19 -4.90 -30.69
CA SER A 35 -8.93 -5.22 -30.02
C SER A 35 -9.17 -5.79 -28.62
N ASP A 36 -10.11 -5.20 -27.86
CA ASP A 36 -10.49 -5.68 -26.53
C ASP A 36 -11.14 -7.08 -26.58
N ILE A 37 -12.02 -7.33 -27.57
CA ILE A 37 -12.64 -8.65 -27.76
C ILE A 37 -11.59 -9.69 -28.14
N ASN A 38 -10.66 -9.35 -29.03
CA ASN A 38 -9.56 -10.25 -29.40
C ASN A 38 -8.68 -10.57 -28.19
N TYR A 39 -8.37 -9.57 -27.36
CA TYR A 39 -7.63 -9.74 -26.12
C TYR A 39 -8.35 -10.71 -25.16
N ALA A 40 -9.66 -10.55 -24.96
CA ALA A 40 -10.46 -11.43 -24.13
C ALA A 40 -10.54 -12.87 -24.70
N LEU A 41 -10.69 -13.01 -26.02
CA LEU A 41 -10.70 -14.31 -26.70
C LEU A 41 -9.36 -15.05 -26.56
N GLU A 42 -8.23 -14.36 -26.63
CA GLU A 42 -6.91 -14.95 -26.47
C GLU A 42 -6.69 -15.44 -25.03
N TRP A 43 -7.15 -14.68 -24.03
CA TRP A 43 -7.21 -15.14 -22.63
C TRP A 43 -8.05 -16.42 -22.48
N MET A 44 -9.26 -16.45 -23.03
CA MET A 44 -10.15 -17.61 -22.92
C MET A 44 -9.60 -18.85 -23.64
N ARG A 45 -8.80 -18.67 -24.70
CA ARG A 45 -8.19 -19.78 -25.46
C ARG A 45 -6.94 -20.34 -24.81
N THR A 46 -6.05 -19.45 -24.35
CA THR A 46 -4.71 -19.82 -23.90
C THR A 46 -4.57 -19.89 -22.39
N ALA A 47 -5.53 -19.31 -21.65
CA ALA A 47 -5.46 -19.03 -20.21
C ALA A 47 -4.19 -18.26 -19.79
N LYS A 48 -3.59 -17.52 -20.73
CA LYS A 48 -2.36 -16.75 -20.56
C LYS A 48 -2.58 -15.32 -21.01
N GLN A 49 -1.77 -14.42 -20.46
CA GLN A 49 -1.79 -13.02 -20.86
C GLN A 49 -1.42 -12.88 -22.35
N PRO A 50 -2.31 -12.32 -23.19
CA PRO A 50 -2.05 -12.05 -24.60
C PRO A 50 -0.79 -11.20 -24.76
N GLY A 51 0.04 -11.55 -25.74
CA GLY A 51 1.30 -10.85 -26.04
C GLY A 51 2.51 -11.26 -25.18
N LYS A 52 2.34 -12.00 -24.07
CA LYS A 52 3.48 -12.55 -23.31
C LYS A 52 3.80 -13.99 -23.73
N LYS A 53 5.05 -14.24 -24.16
CA LYS A 53 5.52 -15.60 -24.51
C LYS A 53 5.62 -16.56 -23.31
N ARG A 54 5.85 -16.03 -22.10
CA ARG A 54 5.97 -16.80 -20.86
C ARG A 54 4.74 -16.55 -19.99
N GLY A 55 4.12 -17.60 -19.49
CA GLY A 55 2.98 -17.48 -18.57
C GLY A 55 3.43 -17.10 -17.16
N ILE A 56 2.44 -16.82 -16.30
CA ILE A 56 2.65 -16.39 -14.91
C ILE A 56 3.38 -17.43 -14.06
N GLU A 57 3.35 -18.70 -14.47
CA GLU A 57 4.06 -19.81 -13.85
C GLU A 57 5.59 -19.69 -14.01
N ARG A 58 6.07 -19.01 -15.07
CA ARG A 58 7.49 -18.78 -15.34
C ARG A 58 7.86 -17.31 -15.16
N ARG A 59 7.67 -16.81 -13.95
CA ARG A 59 8.15 -15.47 -13.54
C ARG A 59 9.67 -15.38 -13.62
N ALA A 60 10.17 -14.23 -14.06
CA ALA A 60 11.59 -13.91 -13.98
C ALA A 60 12.04 -13.75 -12.52
N ALA A 61 13.35 -13.84 -12.25
CA ALA A 61 13.90 -13.71 -10.89
C ALA A 61 13.45 -12.40 -10.21
N TYR A 62 13.52 -11.28 -10.92
CA TYR A 62 13.07 -9.96 -10.43
C TYR A 62 11.56 -9.84 -10.20
N GLU A 63 10.73 -10.70 -10.82
CA GLU A 63 9.27 -10.75 -10.55
C GLU A 63 8.95 -11.62 -9.33
N ARG A 64 9.90 -12.45 -8.88
CA ARG A 64 9.79 -13.29 -7.67
C ARG A 64 10.37 -12.58 -6.45
N GLU A 65 11.47 -11.87 -6.64
CA GLU A 65 12.19 -11.18 -5.59
C GLU A 65 11.54 -9.82 -5.31
N LYS A 66 11.19 -9.57 -4.04
CA LYS A 66 10.83 -8.23 -3.57
C LYS A 66 12.04 -7.68 -2.81
N PRO A 67 12.63 -6.55 -3.25
CA PRO A 67 13.69 -5.93 -2.48
C PRO A 67 13.12 -5.54 -1.12
N CYS A 68 13.74 -6.04 -0.06
CA CYS A 68 13.42 -5.68 1.32
C CYS A 68 14.70 -5.18 1.98
N ASP A 69 14.55 -4.18 2.85
CA ASP A 69 15.66 -3.71 3.68
C ASP A 69 15.97 -4.79 4.75
N PRO A 70 17.17 -5.40 4.75
CA PRO A 70 17.51 -6.46 5.69
C PRO A 70 17.42 -5.99 7.15
N LEU A 71 17.77 -4.73 7.43
CA LEU A 71 17.74 -4.18 8.79
C LEU A 71 16.32 -3.99 9.29
N LEU A 72 15.42 -3.56 8.40
CA LEU A 72 14.00 -3.44 8.72
C LEU A 72 13.38 -4.81 9.02
N MET A 73 13.74 -5.82 8.22
CA MET A 73 13.25 -7.19 8.41
C MET A 73 13.77 -7.80 9.72
N GLN A 74 15.06 -7.62 10.02
CA GLN A 74 15.65 -8.03 11.29
C GLN A 74 14.94 -7.37 12.48
N ARG A 75 14.78 -6.04 12.45
CA ARG A 75 14.10 -5.31 13.51
C ARG A 75 12.67 -5.80 13.72
N TYR A 76 11.92 -6.05 12.64
CA TYR A 76 10.55 -6.55 12.73
C TYR A 76 10.49 -7.94 13.39
N VAL A 77 11.32 -8.87 12.94
CA VAL A 77 11.40 -10.24 13.49
C VAL A 77 11.82 -10.22 14.97
N ARG A 78 12.76 -9.33 15.32
CA ARG A 78 13.31 -9.22 16.68
C ARG A 78 12.40 -8.49 17.67
N SER A 79 11.58 -7.55 17.18
CA SER A 79 10.66 -6.76 18.02
C SER A 79 9.27 -7.38 18.19
N THR A 80 8.88 -8.32 17.33
CA THR A 80 7.60 -9.02 17.45
C THR A 80 7.72 -10.22 18.39
N VAL A 81 6.60 -10.57 19.04
CA VAL A 81 6.50 -11.81 19.82
C VAL A 81 6.40 -12.98 18.85
N MET A 82 7.51 -13.35 18.22
CA MET A 82 7.65 -14.58 17.48
C MET A 82 7.80 -15.77 18.44
N PRO A 83 7.35 -16.98 18.05
CA PRO A 83 7.67 -18.18 18.81
C PRO A 83 9.19 -18.28 18.94
N VAL A 84 9.64 -18.50 20.18
CA VAL A 84 11.08 -18.66 20.45
C VAL A 84 11.49 -20.00 19.85
N TYR A 85 12.32 -19.96 18.80
CA TYR A 85 12.90 -21.15 18.21
C TYR A 85 14.14 -21.55 19.01
N GLU A 86 14.38 -22.85 19.21
CA GLU A 86 15.53 -23.36 19.97
C GLU A 86 16.89 -22.90 19.41
N TRP A 87 16.95 -22.67 18.09
CA TRP A 87 18.14 -22.20 17.40
C TRP A 87 18.31 -20.67 17.44
N ASP A 88 17.33 -19.91 17.95
CA ASP A 88 17.38 -18.45 18.00
C ASP A 88 17.87 -17.95 19.37
N THR A 89 19.19 -17.96 19.55
CA THR A 89 19.88 -17.55 20.79
C THR A 89 20.24 -16.07 20.85
N ALA A 90 19.98 -15.31 19.78
CA ALA A 90 20.33 -13.90 19.73
C ALA A 90 19.36 -13.04 20.57
N ALA A 91 19.89 -11.97 21.15
CA ALA A 91 19.10 -11.03 21.93
C ALA A 91 17.96 -10.43 21.10
N LYS A 92 16.79 -10.28 21.72
CA LYS A 92 15.69 -9.54 21.10
C LYS A 92 16.03 -8.05 21.08
N GLU A 93 15.92 -7.44 19.91
CA GLU A 93 16.13 -6.01 19.72
C GLU A 93 14.81 -5.26 19.90
N SER A 94 14.84 -4.12 20.58
CA SER A 94 13.73 -3.15 20.60
C SER A 94 12.39 -3.71 21.11
N VAL A 95 12.40 -4.54 22.15
CA VAL A 95 11.16 -4.94 22.82
C VAL A 95 10.68 -3.78 23.66
N ILE A 96 9.77 -2.98 23.11
CA ILE A 96 8.97 -2.04 23.91
C ILE A 96 8.24 -2.88 24.95
N SER A 97 8.54 -2.66 26.23
CA SER A 97 7.86 -3.36 27.32
C SER A 97 6.36 -3.04 27.27
N GLU A 98 5.54 -3.91 27.87
CA GLU A 98 4.12 -3.59 28.06
C GLU A 98 3.96 -2.27 28.85
N TRP A 99 4.85 -2.02 29.81
CA TRP A 99 4.90 -0.76 30.54
C TRP A 99 5.21 0.44 29.65
N ASP A 100 6.23 0.34 28.78
CA ASP A 100 6.58 1.40 27.83
C ASP A 100 5.42 1.68 26.86
N ARG A 101 4.68 0.63 26.47
CA ARG A 101 3.49 0.76 25.63
C ARG A 101 2.38 1.51 26.35
N MET A 102 2.13 1.21 27.62
CA MET A 102 1.18 1.95 28.45
C MET A 102 1.59 3.42 28.62
N GLN A 103 2.89 3.70 28.81
CA GLN A 103 3.40 5.06 28.90
C GLN A 103 3.20 5.84 27.59
N LEU A 104 3.46 5.21 26.44
CA LEU A 104 3.22 5.80 25.12
C LEU A 104 1.72 6.06 24.90
N GLU A 105 0.87 5.13 25.29
CA GLU A 105 -0.58 5.28 25.15
C GLU A 105 -1.12 6.40 26.03
N ASP A 106 -0.69 6.50 27.29
CA ASP A 106 -1.07 7.59 28.19
C ASP A 106 -0.58 8.95 27.68
N ALA A 107 0.67 9.04 27.22
CA ALA A 107 1.21 10.27 26.65
C ALA A 107 0.42 10.75 25.41
N LEU A 108 0.07 9.82 24.52
CA LEU A 108 -0.65 10.11 23.27
C LEU A 108 -2.16 10.31 23.47
N SER A 109 -2.74 9.89 24.60
CA SER A 109 -4.17 10.05 24.90
C SER A 109 -4.62 11.51 24.95
N THR A 110 -3.70 12.43 25.23
CA THR A 110 -3.98 13.88 25.34
C THR A 110 -4.11 14.60 24.00
N LEU A 111 -3.68 13.95 22.91
CA LEU A 111 -3.71 14.51 21.58
C LEU A 111 -5.09 14.36 20.94
N THR A 112 -5.48 15.33 20.12
CA THR A 112 -6.62 15.14 19.21
C THR A 112 -6.26 14.14 18.12
N ASP A 113 -7.26 13.50 17.50
CA ASP A 113 -7.03 12.52 16.42
C ASP A 113 -6.12 13.06 15.33
N ARG A 114 -6.32 14.33 14.94
CA ARG A 114 -5.51 14.97 13.90
C ARG A 114 -4.08 15.26 14.33
N GLU A 115 -3.89 15.69 15.58
CA GLU A 115 -2.54 15.89 16.14
C GLU A 115 -1.81 14.56 16.28
N LYS A 116 -2.49 13.51 16.76
CA LYS A 116 -1.95 12.16 16.90
C LYS A 116 -1.54 11.58 15.55
N GLU A 117 -2.37 11.73 14.53
CA GLU A 117 -2.08 11.27 13.17
C GLU A 117 -0.81 11.93 12.62
N ILE A 118 -0.72 13.27 12.71
CA ILE A 118 0.44 14.05 12.26
C ILE A 118 1.70 13.68 13.07
N TYR A 119 1.56 13.52 14.39
CA TYR A 119 2.65 13.16 15.28
C TYR A 119 3.21 11.77 14.97
N VAL A 120 2.35 10.77 14.75
CA VAL A 120 2.75 9.41 14.34
C VAL A 120 3.42 9.41 12.97
N MET A 121 2.93 10.20 12.01
CA MET A 121 3.58 10.34 10.70
C MET A 121 4.97 10.95 10.79
N SER A 122 5.16 11.97 11.63
CA SER A 122 6.45 12.64 11.77
C SER A 122 7.43 11.87 12.66
N ARG A 123 7.06 11.63 13.93
CA ARG A 123 7.95 11.02 14.94
C ARG A 123 7.97 9.50 14.88
N GLY A 124 6.84 8.87 14.57
CA GLY A 124 6.74 7.41 14.46
C GLY A 124 7.32 6.87 13.15
N ARG A 125 7.02 7.51 12.02
CA ARG A 125 7.46 7.07 10.68
C ARG A 125 8.63 7.86 10.10
N GLY A 126 9.08 8.93 10.77
CA GLY A 126 10.22 9.74 10.30
C GLY A 126 9.93 10.57 9.03
N LEU A 127 8.67 10.85 8.71
CA LEU A 127 8.34 11.63 7.50
C LEU A 127 8.64 13.12 7.70
N THR A 128 9.13 13.76 6.64
CA THR A 128 9.33 15.22 6.62
C THR A 128 7.99 15.95 6.63
N MET A 129 7.94 17.14 7.25
CA MET A 129 6.72 17.96 7.29
C MET A 129 6.15 18.25 5.89
N GLU A 130 7.02 18.37 4.89
CA GLU A 130 6.63 18.59 3.49
C GLU A 130 5.89 17.38 2.89
N LYS A 131 6.39 16.16 3.12
CA LYS A 131 5.69 14.94 2.70
C LYS A 131 4.33 14.81 3.37
N ILE A 132 4.26 15.10 4.67
CA ILE A 132 3.00 15.08 5.42
C ILE A 132 2.03 16.15 4.88
N SER A 133 2.54 17.33 4.51
CA SER A 133 1.78 18.42 3.88
C SER A 133 1.07 17.94 2.62
N ASN A 134 1.82 17.26 1.76
CA ASN A 134 1.33 16.74 0.50
C ASN A 134 0.32 15.61 0.69
N TYR A 135 0.53 14.72 1.67
CA TYR A 135 -0.43 13.64 1.97
C TYR A 135 -1.76 14.17 2.50
N LEU A 136 -1.71 15.22 3.31
CA LEU A 136 -2.89 15.74 3.99
C LEU A 136 -3.56 16.92 3.28
N GLY A 137 -2.95 17.45 2.21
CA GLY A 137 -3.44 18.61 1.48
C GLY A 137 -3.47 19.90 2.31
N VAL A 138 -2.64 20.01 3.34
CA VAL A 138 -2.56 21.18 4.23
C VAL A 138 -1.25 21.93 4.03
N LYS A 139 -1.14 23.16 4.55
CA LYS A 139 0.11 23.92 4.54
C LYS A 139 1.12 23.35 5.54
N LYS A 140 2.41 23.46 5.22
CA LYS A 140 3.53 23.04 6.11
C LYS A 140 3.46 23.70 7.48
N THR A 141 3.08 24.98 7.53
CA THR A 141 2.88 25.74 8.78
C THR A 141 1.80 25.15 9.66
N THR A 142 0.73 24.60 9.08
CA THR A 142 -0.33 23.92 9.83
C THR A 142 0.21 22.68 10.53
N ILE A 143 1.03 21.88 9.84
CA ILE A 143 1.67 20.68 10.42
C ILE A 143 2.62 21.05 11.54
N GLN A 144 3.44 22.08 11.34
CA GLN A 144 4.33 22.59 12.37
C GLN A 144 3.55 22.97 13.64
N ASN A 145 2.48 23.75 13.49
CA ASN A 145 1.62 24.16 14.61
C ASN A 145 1.01 22.96 15.35
N HIS A 146 0.58 21.91 14.63
CA HIS A 146 0.06 20.69 15.26
C HIS A 146 1.13 19.94 16.02
N LEU A 147 2.35 19.84 15.49
CA LEU A 147 3.48 19.20 16.17
C LEU A 147 3.88 19.96 17.44
N GLU A 148 4.01 21.29 17.37
CA GLU A 148 4.34 22.11 18.54
C GLU A 148 3.29 22.01 19.66
N ARG A 149 2.00 21.94 19.30
CA ARG A 149 0.93 21.70 20.28
C ARG A 149 1.01 20.30 20.87
N ALA A 150 1.28 19.29 20.04
CA ALA A 150 1.42 17.92 20.50
C ALA A 150 2.59 17.77 21.48
N ASP A 151 3.75 18.35 21.15
CA ASP A 151 4.95 18.37 22.00
C ASP A 151 4.64 19.01 23.37
N LYS A 152 3.91 20.15 23.40
CA LYS A 152 3.49 20.79 24.65
C LYS A 152 2.55 19.93 25.49
N LYS A 153 1.56 19.28 24.86
CA LYS A 153 0.59 18.42 25.56
C LYS A 153 1.26 17.18 26.14
N ILE A 154 2.10 16.52 25.36
CA ILE A 154 2.89 15.37 25.80
C ILE A 154 3.83 15.79 26.93
N GLY A 155 4.59 16.88 26.77
CA GLY A 155 5.50 17.36 27.80
C GLY A 155 4.82 17.64 29.13
N LYS A 156 3.61 18.23 29.11
CA LYS A 156 2.80 18.40 30.32
C LYS A 156 2.36 17.05 30.90
N ARG A 157 1.88 16.13 30.06
CA ARG A 157 1.42 14.81 30.51
C ARG A 157 2.53 13.98 31.15
N LEU A 158 3.75 14.07 30.62
CA LEU A 158 4.92 13.37 31.17
C LEU A 158 5.22 13.81 32.61
N ASN A 159 5.03 15.10 32.93
CA ASN A 159 5.24 15.63 34.28
C ASN A 159 4.08 15.35 35.23
N ASP A 160 2.84 15.34 34.72
CA ASP A 160 1.63 15.23 35.55
C ASP A 160 1.18 13.77 35.75
N SER A 161 1.57 12.84 34.86
CA SER A 161 1.07 11.46 34.85
C SER A 161 1.90 10.53 35.73
N LEU A 162 1.24 9.84 36.64
CA LEU A 162 1.84 8.80 37.48
C LEU A 162 2.45 7.64 36.69
N PHE A 163 1.93 7.37 35.48
CA PHE A 163 2.46 6.32 34.61
C PHE A 163 3.78 6.73 33.95
N CYS A 164 4.00 8.03 33.76
CA CYS A 164 5.16 8.58 33.06
C CYS A 164 6.25 9.11 34.00
N MET A 165 5.97 9.25 35.30
CA MET A 165 6.97 9.56 36.31
C MET A 165 7.91 8.36 36.49
N VAL A 166 9.22 8.61 36.36
CA VAL A 166 10.31 7.65 36.63
C VAL A 166 10.92 7.97 37.98
#